data_AF-A0A4Y2UMD3-F1
#
_entry.id   AF-A0A4Y2UMD3-F1
#
_cell.length_a   1.000
_cell.length_b   1.000
_cell.length_c   1.000
_cell.angle_alpha   90.00
_cell.angle_beta   90.00
_cell.angle_gamma   90.00
#
_symmetry.space_group_name_H-M   'P 1'
#
loop_
_entity.id
_entity.type
_entity.pdbx_description
1 polymer ?
#
loop_
_entity_poly.entity_id
_entity_poly.type
_entity_poly.pdbx_seq_one_letter_code
_entity_poly.pdbx_strand_id
1 'polypeptide(L)'
;MDISDDGRYKVEKNLLVLQEPGNVHLRHVLPISGSAQSIKTALLDFFTDQNIDFSKFVVVACDGTAVNTEHSGGVVCLLEWEIDRPLQWVVYQLHSNEFPLRYLIEHLDEPITGPQGFSWPIGLDAAWWKTSINVLSQKDALLMKTPQLTSHFLE
;
A
#
# COMPACT_ATOMS: atom_id res chain seq x y z
N MET A 1 9.63 10.76 17.31
CA MET A 1 8.17 10.84 17.10
C MET A 1 7.79 12.12 17.81
N ASP A 2 7.84 13.21 17.06
CA ASP A 2 8.06 14.52 17.64
C ASP A 2 6.73 15.28 17.72
N ILE A 3 6.48 15.87 18.87
CA ILE A 3 5.28 16.65 19.16
C ILE A 3 5.66 18.12 18.91
N SER A 4 4.87 18.85 18.11
CA SER A 4 5.06 20.29 17.96
C SER A 4 4.62 21.02 19.23
N ASP A 5 5.16 22.23 19.47
CA ASP A 5 4.88 23.05 20.67
C ASP A 5 3.39 23.32 20.94
N ASP A 6 2.50 23.08 19.95
CA ASP A 6 1.05 23.21 20.04
C ASP A 6 0.31 21.89 20.36
N GLY A 7 1.03 20.82 20.69
CA GLY A 7 0.46 19.52 21.08
C GLY A 7 -0.10 18.69 19.93
N ARG A 8 0.13 19.09 18.68
CA ARG A 8 -0.23 18.29 17.50
C ARG A 8 0.89 17.28 17.20
N TYR A 9 0.51 16.10 16.74
CA TYR A 9 1.48 15.16 16.18
C TYR A 9 2.13 15.81 14.96
N LYS A 10 3.45 15.97 14.97
CA LYS A 10 4.18 16.41 13.78
C LYS A 10 4.15 15.24 12.81
N VAL A 11 3.26 15.30 11.83
CA VAL A 11 3.22 14.32 10.74
C VAL A 11 4.47 14.55 9.91
N GLU A 12 5.51 13.75 10.15
CA GLU A 12 6.68 13.69 9.29
C GLU A 12 6.22 13.19 7.92
N LYS A 13 6.19 14.09 6.93
CA LYS A 13 5.89 13.73 5.55
C LYS A 13 7.15 13.12 4.94
N ASN A 14 7.24 11.80 4.96
CA ASN A 14 8.32 11.09 4.29
C ASN A 14 7.95 10.89 2.82
N LEU A 15 8.68 11.51 1.91
CA LEU A 15 8.54 11.27 0.48
C LEU A 15 9.31 9.99 0.14
N LEU A 16 8.60 8.97 -0.33
CA LEU A 16 9.23 7.77 -0.85
C LEU A 16 9.52 7.99 -2.34
N VAL A 17 10.80 7.92 -2.73
CA VAL A 17 11.23 8.09 -4.11
C VAL A 17 11.52 6.72 -4.72
N LEU A 18 10.78 6.40 -5.79
CA LEU A 18 10.92 5.18 -6.58
C LEU A 18 11.34 5.54 -8.00
N GLN A 19 12.21 4.73 -8.58
CA GLN A 19 12.61 4.84 -9.98
C GLN A 19 11.96 3.75 -10.83
N GLU A 20 11.43 4.16 -11.98
CA GLU A 20 10.99 3.28 -13.05
C GLU A 20 11.78 3.50 -14.35
N PRO A 21 11.93 2.46 -15.21
CA PRO A 21 11.49 1.08 -15.00
C PRO A 21 12.40 0.33 -14.01
N GLY A 22 11.81 -0.57 -13.22
CA GLY A 22 12.55 -1.52 -12.37
C GLY A 22 12.15 -1.54 -10.90
N ASN A 23 11.13 -0.76 -10.49
CA ASN A 23 10.67 -0.68 -9.10
C ASN A 23 11.82 -0.46 -8.09
N VAL A 24 12.81 0.36 -8.44
CA VAL A 24 13.99 0.57 -7.60
C VAL A 24 13.65 1.59 -6.52
N HIS A 25 13.73 1.18 -5.25
CA HIS A 25 13.63 2.10 -4.13
C HIS A 25 14.95 2.88 -3.97
N LEU A 26 14.88 4.20 -4.15
CA LEU A 26 16.06 5.06 -4.05
C LEU A 26 16.28 5.56 -2.62
N ARG A 27 15.29 6.26 -2.05
CA ARG A 27 15.39 6.82 -0.69
C ARG A 27 14.06 7.32 -0.16
N HIS A 28 14.02 7.50 1.16
CA HIS A 28 13.11 8.45 1.82
C HIS A 28 13.73 9.84 1.87
N VAL A 29 12.98 10.84 1.41
CA VAL A 29 13.34 12.26 1.46
C VAL A 29 12.46 12.95 2.50
N LEU A 30 13.09 13.77 3.35
CA LEU A 30 12.44 14.51 4.43
C LEU A 30 12.45 16.00 4.08
N PRO A 31 11.35 16.58 3.60
CA PRO A 31 11.26 18.01 3.37
C PRO A 31 11.09 18.73 4.71
N ILE A 32 11.61 19.97 4.78
CA ILE A 32 11.51 20.83 5.98
C ILE A 32 10.04 21.12 6.35
N SER A 33 9.15 21.17 5.35
CA SER A 33 7.71 21.34 5.54
C SER A 33 6.91 20.60 4.46
N GLY A 34 5.60 20.50 4.65
CA GLY A 34 4.69 19.91 3.68
C GLY A 34 4.28 20.81 2.52
N SER A 35 4.96 21.95 2.29
CA SER A 35 4.68 22.86 1.18
C SER A 35 5.32 22.38 -0.12
N ALA A 36 4.74 22.79 -1.27
CA ALA A 36 5.24 22.36 -2.57
C ALA A 36 6.68 22.80 -2.83
N GLN A 37 7.06 24.05 -2.50
CA GLN A 37 8.46 24.48 -2.58
C GLN A 37 9.40 23.63 -1.72
N SER A 38 9.03 23.35 -0.47
CA SER A 38 9.91 22.59 0.42
C SER A 38 10.11 21.16 -0.06
N ILE A 39 9.07 20.56 -0.64
CA ILE A 39 9.14 19.22 -1.24
C ILE A 39 10.03 19.26 -2.48
N LYS A 40 9.81 20.21 -3.39
CA LYS A 40 10.60 20.40 -4.60
C LYS A 40 12.09 20.57 -4.29
N THR A 41 12.45 21.47 -3.38
CA THR A 41 13.84 21.69 -2.99
C THR A 41 14.48 20.41 -2.45
N ALA A 42 13.79 19.71 -1.54
CA ALA A 42 14.32 18.47 -0.99
C ALA A 42 14.54 17.36 -2.05
N LEU A 43 13.69 17.29 -3.08
CA LEU A 43 13.87 16.36 -4.20
C LEU A 43 15.05 16.74 -5.09
N LEU A 44 15.22 18.03 -5.41
CA LEU A 44 16.33 18.50 -6.24
C LEU A 44 17.69 18.34 -5.53
N ASP A 45 17.74 18.63 -4.23
CA ASP A 45 18.91 18.39 -3.40
C ASP A 45 19.27 16.89 -3.42
N PHE A 46 18.26 16.02 -3.26
CA PHE A 46 18.43 14.58 -3.35
C PHE A 46 18.98 14.13 -4.71
N PHE A 47 18.42 14.62 -5.83
CA PHE A 47 18.89 14.26 -7.16
C PHE A 47 20.34 14.71 -7.38
N THR A 48 20.68 15.90 -6.91
CA THR A 48 22.05 16.44 -6.97
C THR A 48 23.01 15.58 -6.15
N ASP A 49 22.65 15.26 -4.92
CA ASP A 49 23.45 14.42 -4.01
C ASP A 49 23.71 13.02 -4.56
N GLN A 50 22.74 12.44 -5.29
CA GLN A 50 22.86 11.13 -5.90
C GLN A 50 23.41 11.17 -7.33
N ASN A 51 23.78 12.35 -7.84
CA ASN A 51 24.23 12.55 -9.21
C ASN A 51 23.21 11.98 -10.24
N ILE A 52 21.92 12.12 -9.93
CA ILE A 52 20.81 11.74 -10.80
C ILE A 52 20.47 12.94 -11.68
N ASP A 53 20.55 12.73 -12.99
CA ASP A 53 20.25 13.77 -13.97
C ASP A 53 18.73 13.95 -14.13
N PHE A 54 18.19 14.93 -13.41
CA PHE A 54 16.76 15.25 -13.41
C PHE A 54 16.25 15.67 -14.80
N SER A 55 17.11 16.20 -15.68
CA SER A 55 16.72 16.61 -17.03
C SER A 55 16.18 15.46 -17.89
N LYS A 56 16.52 14.21 -17.55
CA LYS A 56 16.10 13.00 -18.25
C LYS A 56 14.72 12.46 -17.84
N PHE A 57 14.06 13.05 -16.84
CA PHE A 57 12.84 12.49 -16.24
C PHE A 57 11.62 12.69 -17.16
N VAL A 58 11.03 11.63 -17.69
CA VAL A 58 9.87 11.78 -18.59
C VAL A 58 8.55 11.82 -17.82
N VAL A 59 8.46 11.04 -16.74
CA VAL A 59 7.23 10.78 -16.00
C VAL A 59 7.48 11.06 -14.52
N VAL A 60 6.52 11.71 -13.87
CA VAL A 60 6.48 11.84 -12.40
C VAL A 60 5.17 11.25 -11.90
N ALA A 61 5.29 10.38 -10.91
CA ALA A 61 4.15 9.80 -10.23
C ALA A 61 4.03 10.35 -8.81
N CYS A 62 2.83 10.75 -8.41
CA CYS A 62 2.56 11.33 -7.08
C CYS A 62 1.13 11.02 -6.63
N ASP A 63 0.82 11.26 -5.36
CA ASP A 63 -0.57 11.20 -4.90
C ASP A 63 -1.40 12.36 -5.48
N GLY A 64 -2.72 12.22 -5.49
CA GLY A 64 -3.64 13.25 -5.97
C GLY A 64 -3.85 14.44 -5.03
N THR A 65 -2.95 14.70 -4.08
CA THR A 65 -3.13 15.87 -3.19
C THR A 65 -2.90 17.17 -3.96
N ALA A 66 -3.60 18.24 -3.53
CA ALA A 66 -3.45 19.56 -4.13
C ALA A 66 -1.99 20.04 -4.10
N VAL A 67 -1.27 19.80 -3.01
CA VAL A 67 0.15 20.18 -2.87
C VAL A 67 1.01 19.61 -4.01
N ASN A 68 0.71 18.39 -4.47
CA ASN A 68 1.49 17.75 -5.53
C ASN A 68 1.00 18.14 -6.95
N THR A 69 -0.32 18.24 -7.12
CA THR A 69 -0.98 18.31 -8.46
C THR A 69 -1.58 19.67 -8.82
N GLU A 70 -1.50 20.67 -7.94
CA GLU A 70 -2.04 22.00 -8.22
C GLU A 70 -1.40 22.64 -9.46
N HIS A 71 -2.26 23.18 -10.34
CA HIS A 71 -1.85 23.75 -11.63
C HIS A 71 -0.90 24.95 -11.52
N SER A 72 -0.96 25.68 -10.39
CA SER A 72 -0.17 26.88 -10.14
C SER A 72 0.53 26.74 -8.79
N GLY A 73 1.68 26.07 -8.79
CA GLY A 73 2.51 25.91 -7.60
C GLY A 73 2.46 24.53 -6.95
N GLY A 74 1.81 23.54 -7.56
CA GLY A 74 1.98 22.14 -7.16
C GLY A 74 3.41 21.65 -7.40
N VAL A 75 3.85 20.63 -6.65
CA VAL A 75 5.22 20.09 -6.76
C VAL A 75 5.58 19.74 -8.20
N VAL A 76 4.69 19.07 -8.94
CA VAL A 76 5.01 18.65 -10.32
C VAL A 76 5.15 19.87 -11.24
N CYS A 77 4.27 20.86 -11.12
CA CYS A 77 4.38 22.13 -11.85
C CYS A 77 5.70 22.85 -11.54
N LEU A 78 6.10 22.92 -10.27
CA LEU A 78 7.37 23.52 -9.87
C LEU A 78 8.58 22.77 -10.41
N LEU A 79 8.49 21.46 -10.58
CA LEU A 79 9.54 20.62 -11.16
C LEU A 79 9.62 20.79 -12.68
N GLU A 80 8.49 20.94 -13.38
CA GLU A 80 8.45 21.24 -14.81
C GLU A 80 9.14 22.57 -15.14
N TRP A 81 8.97 23.59 -14.29
CA TRP A 81 9.67 24.87 -14.43
C TRP A 81 11.19 24.76 -14.29
N GLU A 82 11.70 23.81 -13.50
CA GLU A 82 13.15 23.61 -13.35
C GLU A 82 13.80 22.95 -14.57
N ILE A 83 13.06 22.08 -15.27
CA ILE A 83 13.55 21.41 -16.49
C ILE A 83 13.13 22.10 -17.78
N ASP A 84 12.37 23.19 -17.68
CA ASP A 84 11.82 23.97 -18.81
C ASP A 84 11.09 23.10 -19.84
N ARG A 85 10.37 22.08 -19.36
CA ARG A 85 9.55 21.21 -20.22
C ARG A 85 8.43 20.51 -19.44
N PRO A 86 7.35 20.13 -20.12
CA PRO A 86 6.29 19.35 -19.49
C PRO A 86 6.77 17.94 -19.09
N LEU A 87 6.25 17.46 -17.97
CA LEU A 87 6.36 16.10 -17.46
C LEU A 87 5.04 15.38 -17.70
N GLN A 88 5.09 14.07 -17.88
CA GLN A 88 3.86 13.28 -17.86
C GLN A 88 3.46 13.00 -16.40
N TRP A 89 2.24 13.37 -16.03
CA TRP A 89 1.74 13.23 -14.66
C TRP A 89 1.03 11.88 -14.52
N VAL A 90 1.51 11.05 -13.59
CA VAL A 90 0.83 9.82 -13.17
C VAL A 90 0.31 10.02 -11.76
N VAL A 91 -0.97 10.36 -11.65
CA VAL A 91 -1.59 10.64 -10.35
C VAL A 91 -2.16 9.36 -9.77
N TYR A 92 -1.64 8.92 -8.63
CA TYR A 92 -2.18 7.80 -7.89
C TYR A 92 -3.51 8.18 -7.24
N GLN A 93 -4.58 7.52 -7.69
CA GLN A 93 -5.92 7.61 -7.09
C GLN A 93 -6.14 6.62 -5.95
N LEU A 94 -5.08 6.22 -5.23
CA LEU A 94 -5.22 5.25 -4.15
C LEU A 94 -6.21 5.74 -3.07
N HIS A 95 -6.19 7.05 -2.76
CA HIS A 95 -7.18 7.66 -1.86
C HIS A 95 -8.60 7.71 -2.44
N SER A 96 -8.77 7.74 -3.77
CA SER A 96 -10.09 7.63 -4.38
C SER A 96 -10.69 6.23 -4.19
N ASN A 97 -9.84 5.21 -4.08
CA ASN A 97 -10.27 3.84 -3.78
C ASN A 97 -10.47 3.62 -2.27
N GLU A 98 -9.84 4.43 -1.42
CA GLU A 98 -9.95 4.30 0.04
C GLU A 98 -11.39 4.44 0.53
N PHE A 99 -12.14 5.44 0.04
CA PHE A 99 -13.54 5.66 0.44
C PHE A 99 -14.48 4.49 0.09
N PRO A 100 -14.56 4.02 -1.18
CA PRO A 100 -15.40 2.88 -1.52
C PRO A 100 -14.91 1.59 -0.84
N LEU A 101 -13.60 1.40 -0.64
CA LEU A 101 -13.08 0.25 0.09
C LEU A 101 -13.42 0.31 1.58
N ARG A 102 -13.31 1.47 2.23
CA ARG A 102 -13.72 1.66 3.61
C ARG A 102 -15.21 1.38 3.75
N TYR A 103 -16.04 1.94 2.87
CA TYR A 103 -17.47 1.68 2.90
C TYR A 103 -17.79 0.19 2.68
N LEU A 104 -17.09 -0.47 1.75
CA LEU A 104 -17.23 -1.90 1.53
C LEU A 104 -16.84 -2.70 2.78
N ILE A 105 -15.72 -2.38 3.41
CA ILE A 105 -15.26 -3.04 4.64
C ILE A 105 -16.25 -2.79 5.77
N GLU A 106 -16.69 -1.55 5.99
CA GLU A 106 -17.69 -1.21 7.00
C GLU A 106 -19.03 -1.93 6.76
N HIS A 107 -19.43 -2.08 5.50
CA HIS A 107 -20.62 -2.83 5.11
C HIS A 107 -20.46 -4.34 5.33
N LEU A 108 -19.29 -4.90 5.05
CA LEU A 108 -18.99 -6.32 5.28
C LEU A 108 -18.79 -6.64 6.77
N ASP A 109 -18.26 -5.69 7.55
CA ASP A 109 -17.98 -5.86 8.97
C ASP A 109 -19.24 -5.73 9.84
N GLU A 110 -20.25 -4.95 9.41
CA GLU A 110 -21.44 -4.57 10.19
C GLU A 110 -21.07 -4.03 11.61
N PRO A 111 -22.00 -3.40 12.37
CA PRO A 111 -21.70 -2.99 13.74
C PRO A 111 -21.36 -4.23 14.59
N ILE A 112 -20.12 -4.34 15.04
CA ILE A 112 -19.66 -5.41 15.93
C ILE A 112 -20.41 -5.29 17.26
N THR A 113 -21.56 -5.95 17.37
CA THR A 113 -22.44 -5.83 18.53
C THR A 113 -21.96 -6.82 19.59
N GLY A 114 -20.83 -6.52 20.23
CA GLY A 114 -20.41 -7.13 21.50
C GLY A 114 -19.74 -8.52 21.41
N PRO A 115 -19.31 -9.06 22.58
CA PRO A 115 -18.33 -10.14 22.72
C PRO A 115 -18.84 -11.54 22.31
N GLN A 116 -20.07 -11.66 21.81
CA GLN A 116 -20.63 -12.94 21.37
C GLN A 116 -20.64 -13.01 19.84
N GLY A 117 -19.44 -13.24 19.30
CA GLY A 117 -19.18 -14.15 18.18
C GLY A 117 -19.91 -13.93 16.86
N PHE A 118 -19.15 -13.50 15.85
CA PHE A 118 -19.09 -14.08 14.49
C PHE A 118 -20.35 -14.79 13.96
N SER A 119 -21.52 -14.13 14.03
CA SER A 119 -22.82 -14.70 13.64
C SER A 119 -23.24 -14.34 12.21
N TRP A 120 -22.36 -13.70 11.46
CA TRP A 120 -22.62 -13.22 10.09
C TRP A 120 -22.21 -14.26 9.03
N PRO A 121 -22.70 -14.15 7.79
CA PRO A 121 -22.40 -15.11 6.72
C PRO A 121 -20.90 -15.37 6.51
N ILE A 122 -20.09 -14.31 6.54
CA ILE A 122 -18.62 -14.40 6.42
C ILE A 122 -18.02 -15.15 7.61
N GLY A 123 -18.57 -14.91 8.80
CA GLY A 123 -18.07 -15.53 10.01
C GLY A 123 -18.44 -16.99 10.15
N LEU A 124 -19.64 -17.33 9.72
CA LEU A 124 -20.09 -18.70 9.55
C LEU A 124 -19.23 -19.40 8.49
N ASP A 125 -19.04 -18.81 7.31
CA ASP A 125 -18.22 -19.41 6.23
C ASP A 125 -16.79 -19.68 6.67
N ALA A 126 -16.17 -18.79 7.44
CA ALA A 126 -14.85 -19.01 8.01
C ALA A 126 -14.82 -20.16 9.04
N ALA A 127 -15.87 -20.33 9.84
CA ALA A 127 -16.00 -21.45 10.78
C ALA A 127 -16.29 -22.78 10.05
N TRP A 128 -17.12 -22.75 9.00
CA TRP A 128 -17.40 -23.88 8.11
C TRP A 128 -16.14 -24.34 7.37
N TRP A 129 -15.32 -23.41 6.86
CA TRP A 129 -14.06 -23.71 6.21
C TRP A 129 -13.08 -24.40 7.16
N LYS A 130 -12.91 -23.88 8.39
CA LYS A 130 -12.08 -24.53 9.42
C LYS A 130 -12.55 -25.95 9.75
N THR A 131 -13.86 -26.14 9.85
CA THR A 131 -14.45 -27.46 10.11
C THR A 131 -14.20 -28.40 8.93
N SER A 132 -14.33 -27.89 7.71
CA SER A 132 -14.12 -28.66 6.47
C SER A 132 -12.66 -29.08 6.29
N ILE A 133 -11.69 -28.21 6.59
CA ILE A 133 -10.25 -28.55 6.59
C ILE A 133 -9.96 -29.64 7.63
N ASN A 134 -10.50 -29.52 8.84
CA ASN A 134 -10.27 -30.53 9.88
C ASN A 134 -10.85 -31.90 9.51
N VAL A 135 -12.01 -31.93 8.87
CA VAL A 135 -12.63 -33.17 8.38
C VAL A 135 -11.82 -33.78 7.23
N LEU A 136 -11.29 -32.96 6.31
CA LEU A 136 -10.42 -33.43 5.23
C LEU A 136 -9.10 -33.98 5.78
N SER A 137 -8.46 -33.27 6.72
CA SER A 137 -7.23 -33.72 7.39
C SER A 137 -7.42 -35.05 8.13
N GLN A 138 -8.55 -35.25 8.79
CA GLN A 138 -8.87 -36.53 9.44
C GLN A 138 -9.14 -37.66 8.45
N LYS A 139 -9.79 -37.38 7.31
CA LYS A 139 -10.00 -38.36 6.23
C LYS A 139 -8.68 -38.78 5.60
N ASP A 140 -7.76 -37.84 5.37
CA ASP A 140 -6.43 -38.11 4.83
C ASP A 140 -5.58 -38.95 5.82
N ALA A 141 -5.69 -38.66 7.13
CA ALA A 141 -5.05 -39.44 8.18
C ALA A 141 -5.63 -40.86 8.34
N LEU A 142 -6.91 -41.06 8.03
CA LEU A 142 -7.57 -42.38 7.98
C LEU A 142 -7.18 -43.17 6.73
N LEU A 143 -7.08 -42.51 5.57
CA LEU A 143 -6.59 -43.10 4.32
C LEU A 143 -5.15 -43.60 4.46
N MET A 144 -4.27 -42.84 5.13
CA MET A 144 -2.89 -43.27 5.43
C MET A 144 -2.77 -44.40 6.46
N LYS A 145 -3.86 -44.75 7.17
CA LYS A 145 -3.91 -45.85 8.15
C LYS A 145 -4.60 -47.12 7.63
N THR A 146 -5.12 -47.11 6.40
CA THR A 146 -5.64 -48.33 5.80
C THR A 146 -4.49 -49.29 5.47
N PRO A 147 -4.50 -50.55 5.92
CA PRO A 147 -3.47 -51.49 5.56
C PRO A 147 -3.55 -51.73 4.05
N GLN A 148 -2.42 -51.58 3.35
CA GLN A 148 -2.28 -52.13 2.00
C GLN A 148 -2.58 -53.63 2.12
N LEU A 149 -3.70 -54.09 1.55
CA LEU A 149 -4.01 -55.51 1.48
C LEU A 149 -2.93 -56.18 0.63
N THR A 150 -1.90 -56.69 1.28
CA THR A 150 -0.90 -57.54 0.65
C THR A 150 -1.58 -58.85 0.32
N SER A 151 -1.79 -59.06 -0.97
CA SER A 151 -2.09 -60.36 -1.54
C SER A 151 -0.98 -61.35 -1.19
N HIS A 152 -1.29 -62.36 -0.38
CA HIS A 152 -0.54 -63.61 -0.37
C HIS A 152 -1.54 -64.76 -0.41
N PHE A 153 -1.64 -65.33 -1.62
CA PHE A 153 -2.04 -66.71 -1.91
C PHE A 153 -1.46 -67.67 -0.87
N LEU A 154 -2.19 -68.75 -0.54
CA LEU A 154 -1.66 -70.11 -0.65
C LEU A 154 -2.80 -71.14 -0.78
N GLU A 155 -2.62 -72.01 -1.78
CA GLU A 155 -3.13 -73.39 -1.99
C GLU A 155 -4.63 -73.63 -2.23
#